data_AF-A0A833GQS0-F1
#
_entry.id   AF-A0A833GQS0-F1
#
_cell.length_a   1.000
_cell.length_b   1.000
_cell.length_c   1.000
_cell.angle_alpha   90.00
_cell.angle_beta   90.00
_cell.angle_gamma   90.00
#
_symmetry.space_group_name_H-M   'P 1'
#
loop_
_entity.id
_entity.type
_entity.pdbx_description
1 polymer ?
#
loop_
_entity_poly.entity_id
_entity_poly.type
_entity_poly.pdbx_seq_one_letter_code
_entity_poly.pdbx_strand_id
1 'polypeptide(L)' 'WQVVRPGGKLLYATCSVFPAENGEQVARFLERQPQASRRHEEQLLPTAEHDGFYYCLLKKSV' A
#
# COMPACT_ATOMS: atom_id res chain seq x y z
N TRP A 1 4.84 -9.84 -5.02
CA TRP A 1 5.74 -9.13 -5.97
C TRP A 1 6.19 -9.94 -7.17
N GLN A 2 6.32 -11.27 -7.01
CA GLN A 2 6.81 -12.17 -8.07
C GLN A 2 6.01 -12.05 -9.38
N VAL A 3 4.69 -11.87 -9.28
CA VAL A 3 3.79 -11.69 -10.43
C VAL A 3 3.74 -10.27 -10.98
N VAL A 4 4.38 -9.30 -10.31
CA VAL A 4 4.48 -7.93 -10.81
C VAL A 4 5.74 -7.84 -11.65
N ARG A 5 5.57 -7.61 -12.96
CA ARG A 5 6.68 -7.42 -13.89
C ARG A 5 7.54 -6.20 -13.51
N PRO A 6 8.84 -6.16 -13.88
CA PRO A 6 9.66 -4.96 -13.77
C PRO A 6 8.96 -3.71 -14.36
N GLY A 7 9.07 -2.57 -13.68
CA GLY A 7 8.31 -1.36 -14.03
C GLY A 7 6.81 -1.38 -13.69
N GLY A 8 6.28 -2.54 -13.25
CA GLY A 8 4.87 -2.74 -12.90
C GLY A 8 4.44 -2.04 -11.62
N LYS A 9 3.13 -2.06 -11.36
CA LYS A 9 2.50 -1.44 -10.18
C LYS A 9 1.70 -2.47 -9.39
N LEU A 10 1.65 -2.26 -8.08
CA LEU A 10 0.81 -3.02 -7.14
C LEU A 10 0.03 -2.02 -6.30
N LEU A 11 -1.30 -2.13 -6.26
CA LEU A 11 -2.14 -1.40 -5.32
C LEU A 11 -2.42 -2.32 -4.14
N TYR A 12 -1.89 -2.00 -2.97
CA TYR A 12 -2.26 -2.65 -1.71
C TYR A 12 -3.41 -1.86 -1.09
N ALA A 13 -4.49 -2.53 -0.68
CA ALA A 13 -5.68 -1.88 -0.15
C ALA A 13 -6.34 -2.72 0.95
N THR A 14 -6.92 -2.05 1.94
CA THR A 14 -7.65 -2.65 3.05
C THR A 14 -8.87 -1.79 3.41
N CYS A 15 -9.87 -2.38 4.04
CA CYS A 15 -10.96 -1.67 4.72
C CYS A 15 -10.67 -1.49 6.22
N SER A 16 -9.39 -1.42 6.61
CA SER A 16 -8.97 -1.20 8.00
C SER A 16 -8.51 0.24 8.22
N VAL A 17 -8.62 0.71 9.46
CA VAL A 17 -8.10 1.99 9.95
C VAL A 17 -6.89 1.81 10.88
N PHE A 18 -6.50 0.57 11.16
CA PHE A 18 -5.41 0.27 12.08
C PHE A 18 -4.05 0.39 11.38
N PRO A 19 -3.10 1.19 11.92
CA PRO A 19 -1.79 1.38 11.30
C PRO A 19 -1.01 0.09 11.04
N ALA A 20 -1.17 -0.90 11.93
CA ALA A 20 -0.52 -2.21 11.85
C ALA A 20 -0.88 -3.00 10.58
N GLU A 21 -2.08 -2.79 10.02
CA GLU A 21 -2.55 -3.44 8.79
C GLU A 21 -2.24 -2.60 7.54
N ASN A 22 -1.89 -1.33 7.72
CA ASN A 22 -1.82 -0.32 6.68
C ASN A 22 -0.38 0.16 6.47
N GLY A 23 -0.07 1.39 6.89
CA GLY A 23 1.24 2.00 6.68
C GLY A 23 2.40 1.19 7.28
N GLU A 24 2.22 0.55 8.44
CA GLU A 24 3.27 -0.30 9.03
C GLU A 24 3.50 -1.57 8.22
N GLN A 25 2.43 -2.17 7.69
CA GLN A 25 2.54 -3.35 6.84
C GLN A 25 3.26 -3.00 5.53
N VAL A 26 2.98 -1.83 4.95
CA VAL A 26 3.69 -1.32 3.77
C VAL A 26 5.16 -1.01 4.09
N ALA A 27 5.47 -0.41 5.24
CA ALA A 27 6.84 -0.13 5.65
C ALA A 27 7.66 -1.43 5.76
N ARG A 28 7.14 -2.44 6.47
CA ARG A 28 7.78 -3.76 6.60
C ARG A 28 7.96 -4.44 5.24
N PHE A 29 7.03 -4.26 4.31
CA PHE A 29 7.17 -4.77 2.95
C PHE A 29 8.32 -4.09 2.19
N LEU A 30 8.40 -2.75 2.27
CA LEU A 30 9.44 -1.97 1.59
C LEU A 30 10.85 -2.30 2.11
N GLU A 31 11.01 -2.51 3.42
CA GLU A 31 12.28 -2.95 4.02
C GLU A 31 12.77 -4.28 3.43
N ARG A 32 11.85 -5.21 3.12
CA ARG A 32 12.18 -6.52 2.58
C ARG A 32 12.32 -6.53 1.05
N GLN A 33 11.89 -5.46 0.37
CA GLN A 33 11.79 -5.42 -1.10
C GLN A 33 12.44 -4.13 -1.63
N PRO A 34 13.79 -4.10 -1.78
CA PRO A 34 14.51 -2.89 -2.20
C PRO A 34 14.11 -2.34 -3.57
N GLN A 35 13.52 -3.18 -4.43
CA GLN A 35 13.02 -2.78 -5.75
C GLN A 35 11.61 -2.15 -5.72
N ALA A 36 10.95 -2.13 -4.56
CA ALA A 36 9.65 -1.51 -4.41
C ALA A 36 9.81 -0.07 -3.92
N SER A 37 9.00 0.83 -4.46
CA SER A 37 8.92 2.22 -4.02
C SER A 37 7.47 2.66 -3.83
N ARG A 38 7.23 3.49 -2.81
CA ARG A 38 5.94 4.12 -2.56
C ARG A 38 5.72 5.25 -3.57
N ARG A 39 4.57 5.23 -4.23
CA ARG A 39 4.18 6.28 -5.20
C ARG A 39 3.05 7.15 -4.69
N HIS A 40 2.10 6.56 -4.00
CA HIS A 40 0.97 7.24 -3.39
C HIS A 40 0.45 6.39 -2.23
N GLU A 41 -0.06 7.03 -1.20
CA GLU A 41 -0.61 6.38 -0.01
C GLU A 41 -1.67 7.29 0.59
N GLU A 42 -2.81 6.72 0.95
CA GLU A 42 -3.92 7.45 1.55
C GLU A 42 -4.64 6.59 2.58
N GLN A 43 -4.99 7.21 3.71
CA GLN A 43 -5.89 6.68 4.73
C GLN A 43 -7.13 7.55 4.74
N LEU A 44 -8.26 6.93 4.40
CA LEU A 44 -9.59 7.48 4.62
C LEU A 44 -10.07 7.01 5.99
N LEU A 45 -10.42 7.95 6.86
CA LEU A 45 -11.08 7.66 8.12
C LEU A 45 -12.60 7.52 7.89
N PRO A 46 -13.34 6.84 8.76
CA PRO A 46 -14.78 6.69 8.60
C PRO A 46 -15.47 8.05 8.63
N THR A 47 -16.48 8.22 7.78
CA THR A 47 -17.37 9.39 7.74
C THR A 47 -18.83 8.91 7.65
N ALA A 48 -19.78 9.84 7.57
CA ALA A 48 -21.17 9.49 7.28
C ALA A 48 -21.37 8.89 5.87
N GLU A 49 -20.42 9.09 4.96
CA GLU A 49 -20.51 8.65 3.56
C GLU A 49 -19.75 7.35 3.29
N HIS A 50 -18.78 6.97 4.14
CA HIS A 50 -17.97 5.76 3.94
C HIS A 50 -17.35 5.22 5.23
N ASP A 51 -17.13 3.89 5.26
CA ASP A 51 -16.65 3.15 6.44
C ASP A 51 -15.17 3.38 6.79
N GLY A 52 -14.41 4.03 5.90
CA GLY A 52 -12.96 4.15 6.00
C GLY A 52 -12.24 3.13 5.12
N PHE A 53 -11.05 3.49 4.67
CA PHE A 53 -10.31 2.71 3.68
C PHE A 53 -8.85 3.10 3.70
N TYR A 54 -7.98 2.19 3.28
CA TYR A 54 -6.58 2.49 3.08
C TYR A 54 -6.11 1.91 1.76
N TYR A 55 -5.25 2.66 1.07
CA TYR A 55 -4.56 2.14 -0.09
C TYR A 55 -3.19 2.77 -0.29
N CYS A 56 -2.28 1.96 -0.84
CA CYS A 56 -0.92 2.35 -1.15
C CYS A 56 -0.52 1.80 -2.52
N LEU A 57 -0.16 2.70 -3.43
CA LEU A 57 0.36 2.38 -4.74
C LEU A 57 1.88 2.21 -4.68
N LEU A 58 2.33 0.99 -4.98
CA LEU A 58 3.72 0.60 -5.03
C LEU A 58 4.16 0.43 -6.49
N LYS A 59 5.41 0.80 -6.80
CA LYS A 59 6.02 0.60 -8.13
C LYS A 59 7.26 -0.27 -8.05
N LYS A 60 7.38 -1.22 -9.00
CA LYS A 60 8.57 -2.03 -9.23
C LYS A 60 9.56 -1.26 -10.05
N SER A 61 10.78 -1.11 -9.54
CA SER A 61 11.91 -0.69 -10.35
C SER A 61 12.11 -1.67 -11.52
N VAL A 62 12.75 -1.20 -12.58
CA VAL A 62 13.10 -2.04 -13.74
C VAL A 62 14.26 -2.95 -13.37
#